data_AF-A0A9E5LHM5-F1
#
_entry.id   AF-A0A9E5LHM5-F1
#
_cell.length_a   1.000
_cell.length_b   1.000
_cell.length_c   1.000
_cell.angle_alpha   90.00
_cell.angle_beta   90.00
_cell.angle_gamma   90.00
#
_symmetry.space_group_name_H-M   'P 1'
#
loop_
_entity.id
_entity.type
_entity.pdbx_description
1 polymer ?
#
loop_
_entity_poly.entity_id
_entity_poly.type
_entity_poly.pdbx_seq_one_letter_code
_entity_poly.pdbx_strand_id
1 'polypeptide(L)'
;EKLGHLNLHENPWKNVPNDIFVDAMLDGIKQLGFFHSKNAKYFLARVRMAGDKFPDMSDKNLHETVKIWLAPFLQNIKSAEDWKKFDDFEALQSLLNWEERQLLDKLVPAHFVTPLQRKIKINYENNIPEISIRIQEMYGQKTHPTSAGLPIRITFLSPAGRKIQTTTDIVSFWESSYEDVRKDMRGRYPKHFWPERPADSQPTLNTKNKI
;
A
#
# COMPACT_ATOMS: atom_id res chain seq x y z
N GLU A 1 31.72 -18.12 -23.80
CA GLU A 1 32.02 -19.48 -23.30
C GLU A 1 32.67 -19.38 -21.93
N LYS A 2 32.40 -20.32 -21.02
CA LYS A 2 33.06 -20.41 -19.71
C LYS A 2 33.98 -21.63 -19.70
N LEU A 3 35.21 -21.45 -19.23
CA LEU A 3 36.14 -22.53 -18.89
C LEU A 3 36.53 -22.34 -17.42
N GLY A 4 35.87 -23.07 -16.51
CA GLY A 4 36.07 -22.91 -15.06
C GLY A 4 35.57 -21.56 -14.52
N HIS A 5 36.34 -20.94 -13.61
CA HIS A 5 36.04 -19.66 -12.94
C HIS A 5 36.49 -18.40 -13.69
N LEU A 6 37.10 -18.54 -14.88
CA LEU A 6 37.56 -17.42 -15.70
C LEU A 6 36.52 -17.08 -16.77
N ASN A 7 35.99 -15.85 -16.73
CA ASN A 7 35.20 -15.28 -17.81
C ASN A 7 36.13 -14.99 -18.99
N LEU A 8 36.09 -15.83 -20.02
CA LEU A 8 37.09 -15.78 -21.10
C LEU A 8 36.85 -14.64 -22.09
N HIS A 9 35.63 -14.16 -22.32
CA HIS A 9 35.37 -12.93 -23.08
C HIS A 9 33.97 -12.38 -22.76
N GLU A 10 33.88 -11.08 -22.48
CA GLU A 10 32.63 -10.33 -22.34
C GLU A 10 32.51 -9.40 -23.54
N ASN A 11 31.77 -9.82 -24.57
CA ASN A 11 31.48 -8.99 -25.74
C ASN A 11 30.02 -8.54 -25.67
N PRO A 12 29.73 -7.23 -25.77
CA PRO A 12 28.36 -6.74 -25.83
C PRO A 12 27.70 -7.26 -27.11
N TRP A 13 26.76 -8.20 -26.97
CA TRP A 13 26.01 -8.73 -28.10
C TRP A 13 25.02 -7.68 -28.59
N LYS A 14 25.32 -7.07 -29.73
CA LYS A 14 24.41 -6.14 -30.41
C LYS A 14 23.34 -6.93 -31.18
N ASN A 15 22.08 -6.55 -31.04
CA ASN A 15 20.90 -7.16 -31.69
C ASN A 15 20.57 -8.60 -31.24
N VAL A 16 20.49 -8.83 -29.93
CA VAL A 16 20.01 -10.11 -29.36
C VAL A 16 18.54 -10.33 -29.74
N PRO A 17 18.13 -11.52 -30.23
CA PRO A 17 16.73 -11.90 -30.35
C PRO A 17 15.96 -11.69 -29.04
N ASN A 18 14.71 -11.22 -29.13
CA ASN A 18 13.96 -10.78 -27.94
C ASN A 18 13.69 -11.91 -26.94
N ASP A 19 13.45 -13.12 -27.44
CA ASP A 19 13.28 -14.34 -26.65
C ASP A 19 14.53 -14.69 -25.84
N ILE A 20 15.71 -14.63 -26.46
CA ILE A 20 16.99 -14.85 -25.77
C ILE A 20 17.26 -13.75 -24.74
N PHE A 21 16.90 -12.50 -25.04
CA PHE A 21 17.03 -11.39 -24.10
C PHE A 21 16.12 -11.55 -22.88
N VAL A 22 14.86 -11.93 -23.08
CA VAL A 22 13.89 -12.20 -22.00
C VAL A 22 14.36 -13.35 -21.12
N ASP A 23 14.82 -14.47 -21.71
CA ASP A 23 15.34 -15.60 -20.93
C ASP A 23 16.59 -15.21 -20.12
N ALA A 24 17.52 -14.45 -20.70
CA ALA A 24 18.68 -13.94 -19.97
C ALA A 24 18.30 -12.99 -18.82
N MET A 25 17.30 -12.13 -19.01
CA MET A 25 16.78 -11.28 -17.93
C MET A 25 16.16 -12.11 -16.81
N LEU A 26 15.35 -13.12 -17.14
CA LEU A 26 14.71 -13.99 -16.16
C LEU A 26 15.74 -14.78 -15.35
N ASP A 27 16.81 -15.27 -15.98
CA ASP A 27 17.92 -15.92 -15.30
C ASP A 27 18.64 -14.95 -14.34
N GLY A 28 18.87 -13.71 -14.78
CA GLY A 28 19.41 -12.66 -13.93
C GLY A 28 18.53 -12.37 -12.71
N ILE A 29 17.20 -12.27 -12.91
CA ILE A 29 16.23 -12.06 -11.84
C ILE A 29 16.22 -13.24 -10.85
N LYS A 30 16.33 -14.47 -11.34
CA LYS A 30 16.41 -15.67 -10.47
C LYS A 30 17.70 -15.69 -9.63
N GLN A 31 18.82 -15.21 -10.18
CA GLN A 31 20.10 -15.22 -9.47
C GLN A 31 20.25 -14.04 -8.50
N LEU A 32 19.79 -12.85 -8.88
CA LEU A 32 20.02 -11.61 -8.15
C LEU A 32 18.83 -11.18 -7.27
N GLY A 33 17.67 -11.80 -7.47
CA GLY A 33 16.42 -11.40 -6.85
C GLY A 33 15.67 -10.34 -7.66
N PHE A 34 14.41 -10.14 -7.29
CA PHE A 34 13.48 -9.23 -7.96
C PHE A 34 13.00 -8.14 -7.01
N PHE A 35 13.07 -6.88 -7.43
CA PHE A 35 12.52 -5.77 -6.66
C PHE A 35 11.17 -5.34 -7.22
N HIS A 36 10.13 -5.55 -6.42
CA HIS A 36 8.79 -5.05 -6.73
C HIS A 36 8.72 -3.52 -6.67
N SER A 37 7.98 -2.92 -7.60
CA SER A 37 7.61 -1.51 -7.59
C SER A 37 6.80 -1.15 -6.33
N LYS A 38 6.61 0.15 -6.07
CA LYS A 38 5.76 0.60 -4.96
C LYS A 38 4.30 0.16 -5.12
N ASN A 39 3.79 0.10 -6.35
CA ASN A 39 2.43 -0.32 -6.64
C ASN A 39 2.28 -1.84 -6.50
N ALA A 40 3.27 -2.59 -6.99
CA ALA A 40 3.35 -4.03 -6.83
C ALA A 40 3.41 -4.45 -5.36
N LYS A 41 4.29 -3.85 -4.55
CA LYS A 41 4.35 -4.11 -3.09
C LYS A 41 3.01 -3.86 -2.41
N TYR A 42 2.36 -2.76 -2.79
CA TYR A 42 1.05 -2.43 -2.24
C TYR A 42 -0.03 -3.46 -2.61
N PHE A 43 -0.03 -3.90 -3.86
CA PHE A 43 -0.94 -4.94 -4.34
C PHE A 43 -0.72 -6.28 -3.65
N LEU A 44 0.53 -6.73 -3.55
CA LEU A 44 0.91 -7.96 -2.87
C LEU A 44 0.51 -7.94 -1.39
N ALA A 45 0.68 -6.80 -0.73
CA ALA A 45 0.23 -6.62 0.65
C ALA A 45 -1.29 -6.81 0.79
N ARG A 46 -2.09 -6.29 -0.15
CA ARG A 46 -3.54 -6.49 -0.18
C ARG A 46 -3.92 -7.95 -0.41
N VAL A 47 -3.27 -8.61 -1.38
CA VAL A 47 -3.51 -10.03 -1.68
C VAL A 47 -3.18 -10.90 -0.48
N ARG A 48 -2.03 -10.68 0.16
CA ARG A 48 -1.61 -11.39 1.37
C ARG A 48 -2.62 -11.20 2.51
N MET A 49 -3.10 -9.97 2.72
CA MET A 49 -4.10 -9.65 3.74
C MET A 49 -5.45 -10.34 3.47
N ALA A 50 -5.77 -10.61 2.20
CA ALA A 50 -7.01 -11.30 1.83
C ALA A 50 -6.96 -12.82 2.11
N GLY A 51 -5.76 -13.38 2.32
CA GLY A 51 -5.52 -14.78 2.69
C GLY A 51 -5.80 -15.77 1.55
N ASP A 52 -6.12 -17.01 1.92
CA ASP A 52 -6.20 -18.18 1.02
C ASP A 52 -7.31 -18.14 -0.04
N LYS A 53 -8.06 -17.03 -0.12
CA LYS A 53 -9.07 -16.79 -1.18
C LYS A 53 -8.45 -16.36 -2.51
N PHE A 54 -7.14 -16.12 -2.52
CA PHE A 54 -6.41 -15.61 -3.67
C PHE A 54 -5.26 -16.56 -4.04
N PRO A 55 -4.79 -16.53 -5.30
CA PRO A 55 -3.59 -17.27 -5.71
C PRO A 55 -2.40 -16.97 -4.79
N ASP A 56 -1.55 -17.97 -4.59
CA ASP A 56 -0.32 -17.80 -3.82
C ASP A 56 0.60 -16.79 -4.54
N MET A 57 0.71 -15.59 -3.97
CA MET A 57 1.64 -14.55 -4.42
C MET A 57 2.74 -14.31 -3.38
N SER A 58 3.14 -15.36 -2.66
CA SER A 58 4.33 -15.32 -1.81
C SER A 58 5.59 -15.09 -2.65
N ASP A 59 6.60 -14.47 -2.04
CA ASP A 59 7.88 -14.20 -2.70
C ASP A 59 8.50 -15.49 -3.27
N LYS A 60 8.31 -16.62 -2.57
CA LYS A 60 8.73 -17.95 -3.03
C LYS A 60 8.01 -18.36 -4.31
N ASN A 61 6.68 -18.36 -4.33
CA ASN A 61 5.92 -18.80 -5.51
C ASN A 61 6.15 -17.85 -6.70
N LEU A 62 6.20 -16.54 -6.46
CA LEU A 62 6.49 -15.56 -7.52
C LEU A 62 7.89 -15.73 -8.10
N HIS A 63 8.88 -16.12 -7.29
CA HIS A 63 10.22 -16.42 -7.76
C HIS A 63 10.27 -17.70 -8.60
N GLU A 64 9.66 -18.78 -8.13
CA GLU A 64 9.59 -20.07 -8.84
C GLU A 64 8.85 -19.95 -10.19
N THR A 65 7.81 -19.11 -10.22
CA THR A 65 6.94 -18.92 -11.39
C THR A 65 7.25 -17.66 -12.20
N VAL A 66 8.40 -16.99 -11.96
CA VAL A 66 8.74 -15.69 -12.60
C VAL A 66 8.66 -15.72 -14.14
N LYS A 67 9.05 -16.84 -14.76
CA LYS A 67 8.95 -17.01 -16.22
C LYS A 67 7.50 -17.03 -16.72
N ILE A 68 6.54 -17.43 -15.89
CA ILE A 68 5.13 -17.53 -16.27
C ILE A 68 4.47 -16.16 -16.21
N TRP A 69 4.59 -15.46 -15.08
CA TRP A 69 3.84 -14.23 -14.85
C TRP A 69 4.52 -12.98 -15.40
N LEU A 70 5.86 -12.94 -15.42
CA LEU A 70 6.61 -11.75 -15.80
C LEU A 70 7.01 -11.73 -17.28
N ALA A 71 7.38 -12.87 -17.86
CA ALA A 71 7.92 -12.94 -19.22
C ALA A 71 7.06 -12.25 -20.31
N PRO A 72 5.72 -12.34 -20.30
CA PRO A 72 4.88 -11.65 -21.27
C PRO A 72 5.04 -10.12 -21.25
N PHE A 73 5.41 -9.55 -20.11
CA PHE A 73 5.56 -8.11 -19.88
C PHE A 73 6.97 -7.60 -20.18
N LEU A 74 7.95 -8.50 -20.33
CA LEU A 74 9.34 -8.15 -20.63
C LEU A 74 9.60 -7.86 -22.12
N GLN A 75 8.64 -8.16 -23.00
CA GLN A 75 8.83 -8.06 -24.46
C GLN A 75 9.19 -6.66 -24.96
N ASN A 76 8.81 -5.61 -24.21
CA ASN A 76 9.06 -4.22 -24.56
C ASN A 76 10.29 -3.60 -23.88
N ILE A 77 10.95 -4.35 -22.99
CA ILE A 77 12.14 -3.89 -22.28
C ILE A 77 13.33 -4.16 -23.18
N LYS A 78 14.07 -3.12 -23.58
CA LYS A 78 15.22 -3.24 -24.50
C LYS A 78 16.52 -2.69 -23.92
N SER A 79 16.46 -2.05 -22.76
CA SER A 79 17.60 -1.41 -22.11
C SER A 79 17.49 -1.49 -20.58
N ALA A 80 18.62 -1.24 -19.90
CA ALA A 80 18.65 -1.11 -18.44
C ALA A 80 17.81 0.09 -17.94
N GLU A 81 17.65 1.13 -18.76
CA GLU A 81 16.80 2.28 -18.46
C GLU A 81 15.31 1.93 -18.52
N ASP A 82 14.90 1.12 -19.49
CA ASP A 82 13.53 0.58 -19.56
C ASP A 82 13.25 -0.30 -18.35
N TRP A 83 14.20 -1.18 -18.00
CA TRP A 83 14.11 -2.03 -16.82
C TRP A 83 13.95 -1.22 -15.52
N LYS A 84 14.72 -0.14 -15.37
CA LYS A 84 14.64 0.73 -14.18
C LYS A 84 13.27 1.42 -14.04
N LYS A 85 12.55 1.63 -15.14
CA LYS A 85 11.22 2.25 -15.17
C LYS A 85 10.07 1.25 -15.14
N PHE A 86 10.37 -0.03 -15.31
CA PHE A 86 9.37 -1.08 -15.39
C PHE A 86 8.57 -1.18 -14.07
N ASP A 87 7.25 -1.20 -14.20
CA ASP A 87 6.32 -1.43 -13.09
C ASP A 87 5.68 -2.82 -13.26
N ASP A 88 6.03 -3.72 -12.36
CA ASP A 88 5.59 -5.11 -12.36
C ASP A 88 4.16 -5.29 -11.82
N PHE A 89 3.51 -4.20 -11.40
CA PHE A 89 2.15 -4.22 -10.92
C PHE A 89 1.16 -4.79 -11.94
N GLU A 90 1.26 -4.42 -13.23
CA GLU A 90 0.35 -4.94 -14.25
C GLU A 90 0.51 -6.46 -14.43
N ALA A 91 1.75 -6.93 -14.39
CA ALA A 91 2.08 -8.35 -14.48
C ALA A 91 1.53 -9.13 -13.29
N LEU A 92 1.70 -8.64 -12.07
CA LEU A 92 1.09 -9.25 -10.88
C LEU A 92 -0.44 -9.17 -10.89
N GLN A 93 -1.01 -8.07 -11.34
CA GLN A 93 -2.46 -7.91 -11.42
C GLN A 93 -3.07 -8.89 -12.43
N SER A 94 -2.33 -9.24 -13.49
CA SER A 94 -2.75 -10.22 -14.50
C SER A 94 -2.95 -11.64 -13.94
N LEU A 95 -2.36 -11.96 -12.79
CA LEU A 95 -2.57 -13.22 -12.09
C LEU A 95 -3.97 -13.34 -11.47
N LEU A 96 -4.70 -12.23 -11.32
CA LEU A 96 -6.09 -12.23 -10.88
C LEU A 96 -7.03 -12.07 -12.06
N ASN A 97 -8.04 -12.94 -12.11
CA ASN A 97 -9.18 -12.77 -12.99
C ASN A 97 -10.05 -11.57 -12.53
N TRP A 98 -11.04 -11.20 -13.34
CA TRP A 98 -11.88 -10.02 -13.05
C TRP A 98 -12.65 -10.16 -11.72
N GLU A 99 -13.19 -11.34 -11.44
CA GLU A 99 -13.99 -11.61 -10.24
C GLU A 99 -13.13 -11.53 -8.98
N GLU A 100 -11.91 -12.07 -9.02
CA GLU A 100 -10.92 -11.98 -7.95
C GLU A 100 -10.52 -10.52 -7.70
N ARG A 101 -10.30 -9.72 -8.75
CA ARG A 101 -9.99 -8.27 -8.58
C ARG A 101 -11.12 -7.54 -7.87
N GLN A 102 -12.37 -7.78 -8.27
CA GLN A 102 -13.54 -7.19 -7.59
C GLN A 102 -13.66 -7.66 -6.14
N LEU A 103 -13.39 -8.95 -5.89
CA LEU A 103 -13.39 -9.50 -4.54
C LEU A 103 -12.29 -8.86 -3.67
N LEU A 104 -11.10 -8.61 -4.22
CA LEU A 104 -9.99 -7.96 -3.53
C LEU A 104 -10.34 -6.52 -3.15
N ASP A 105 -10.95 -5.78 -4.08
CA ASP A 105 -11.41 -4.41 -3.83
C ASP A 105 -12.52 -4.34 -2.79
N LYS A 106 -13.36 -5.37 -2.68
CA LYS A 106 -14.40 -5.47 -1.66
C LYS A 106 -13.85 -5.86 -0.28
N LEU A 107 -12.99 -6.87 -0.20
CA LEU A 107 -12.49 -7.41 1.07
C LEU A 107 -11.37 -6.55 1.66
N VAL A 108 -10.46 -6.08 0.80
CA VAL A 108 -9.24 -5.37 1.17
C VAL A 108 -9.14 -4.09 0.33
N PRO A 109 -10.06 -3.12 0.49
CA PRO A 109 -10.14 -1.93 -0.35
C PRO A 109 -8.84 -1.12 -0.37
N ALA A 110 -8.50 -0.53 -1.51
CA ALA A 110 -7.28 0.28 -1.59
C ALA A 110 -7.34 1.58 -0.76
N HIS A 111 -8.53 2.04 -0.39
CA HIS A 111 -8.72 3.31 0.31
C HIS A 111 -9.82 3.23 1.37
N PHE A 112 -9.61 3.92 2.47
CA PHE A 112 -10.64 4.30 3.43
C PHE A 112 -11.26 5.63 2.98
N VAL A 113 -12.59 5.72 2.98
CA VAL A 113 -13.31 6.96 2.70
C VAL A 113 -13.65 7.63 4.03
N THR A 114 -13.13 8.83 4.24
CA THR A 114 -13.34 9.57 5.48
C THR A 114 -14.76 10.15 5.55
N PRO A 115 -15.21 10.60 6.73
CA PRO A 115 -16.42 11.41 6.86
C PRO A 115 -16.48 12.62 5.92
N LEU A 116 -15.34 13.17 5.47
CA LEU A 116 -15.24 14.23 4.47
C LEU A 116 -15.23 13.75 3.01
N GLN A 117 -15.55 12.48 2.75
CA GLN A 117 -15.49 11.86 1.42
C GLN A 117 -14.09 11.87 0.78
N ARG A 118 -13.03 12.05 1.60
CA ARG A 118 -11.65 11.94 1.12
C ARG A 118 -11.24 10.48 1.10
N LYS A 119 -10.55 10.05 0.02
CA LYS A 119 -9.93 8.74 -0.05
C LYS A 119 -8.54 8.79 0.59
N ILE A 120 -8.31 7.95 1.59
CA ILE A 120 -7.01 7.75 2.24
C ILE A 120 -6.54 6.35 1.94
N LYS A 121 -5.32 6.23 1.40
CA LYS A 121 -4.70 4.93 1.15
C LYS A 121 -4.54 4.18 2.48
N ILE A 122 -5.04 2.94 2.52
CA ILE A 122 -4.85 2.05 3.68
C ILE A 122 -3.48 1.38 3.50
N ASN A 123 -2.66 1.31 4.54
CA ASN A 123 -1.42 0.54 4.52
C ASN A 123 -1.71 -0.89 4.98
N TYR A 124 -1.25 -1.87 4.20
CA TYR A 124 -1.40 -3.31 4.46
C TYR A 124 -0.04 -4.03 4.60
N GLU A 125 1.08 -3.30 4.64
CA GLU A 125 2.41 -3.90 4.75
C GLU A 125 2.60 -4.69 6.06
N ASN A 126 1.84 -4.32 7.09
CA ASN A 126 1.84 -4.98 8.39
C ASN A 126 0.67 -5.96 8.53
N ASN A 127 0.66 -6.74 9.62
CA ASN A 127 -0.39 -7.74 9.90
C ASN A 127 -1.78 -7.16 10.20
N ILE A 128 -1.92 -5.83 10.22
CA ILE A 128 -3.22 -5.17 10.35
C ILE A 128 -3.29 -3.97 9.40
N PRO A 129 -4.49 -3.58 8.93
CA PRO A 129 -4.67 -2.38 8.13
C PRO A 129 -4.40 -1.10 8.94
N GLU A 130 -3.72 -0.14 8.35
CA GLU A 130 -3.36 1.11 9.03
C GLU A 130 -3.68 2.35 8.18
N ILE A 131 -4.10 3.44 8.83
CA ILE A 131 -4.20 4.76 8.20
C ILE A 131 -3.55 5.82 9.09
N SER A 132 -3.06 6.89 8.45
CA SER A 132 -2.68 8.12 9.13
C SER A 132 -3.57 9.25 8.66
N ILE A 133 -4.26 9.91 9.59
CA ILE A 133 -5.27 10.92 9.27
C ILE A 133 -5.26 12.06 10.28
N ARG A 134 -5.53 13.30 9.83
CA ARG A 134 -5.79 14.40 10.76
C ARG A 134 -7.03 14.12 11.58
N ILE A 135 -6.93 14.30 12.90
CA ILE A 135 -8.01 13.97 13.83
C ILE A 135 -9.33 14.66 13.51
N GLN A 136 -9.29 15.89 12.97
CA GLN A 136 -10.48 16.65 12.64
C GLN A 136 -11.29 16.06 11.46
N GLU A 137 -10.66 15.24 10.62
CA GLU A 137 -11.35 14.54 9.53
C GLU A 137 -12.18 13.36 10.03
N MET A 138 -11.91 12.87 11.25
CA MET A 138 -12.61 11.74 11.86
C MET A 138 -13.74 12.16 12.81
N TYR A 139 -13.97 13.46 13.01
CA TYR A 139 -15.16 13.90 13.76
C TYR A 139 -16.43 13.39 13.07
N GLY A 140 -17.44 13.03 13.86
CA GLY A 140 -18.64 12.38 13.37
C GLY A 140 -18.50 10.87 13.14
N GLN A 141 -17.29 10.31 13.18
CA GLN A 141 -17.10 8.85 13.08
C GLN A 141 -17.50 8.18 14.40
N LYS A 142 -18.68 7.54 14.39
CA LYS A 142 -19.28 6.87 15.56
C LYS A 142 -18.93 5.38 15.69
N THR A 143 -18.43 4.76 14.62
CA THR A 143 -18.06 3.35 14.59
C THR A 143 -16.61 3.18 14.16
N HIS A 144 -15.92 2.19 14.71
CA HIS A 144 -14.54 1.94 14.29
C HIS A 144 -14.51 1.32 12.88
N PRO A 145 -13.74 1.90 11.92
CA PRO A 145 -13.65 1.34 10.59
C PRO A 145 -12.86 0.02 10.58
N THR A 146 -13.29 -0.89 9.72
CA THR A 146 -12.67 -2.21 9.56
C THR A 146 -12.28 -2.46 8.11
N SER A 147 -11.24 -3.26 7.89
CA SER A 147 -10.84 -3.74 6.57
C SER A 147 -10.24 -5.14 6.70
N ALA A 148 -10.46 -6.01 5.71
CA ALA A 148 -10.03 -7.41 5.76
C ALA A 148 -10.51 -8.18 7.02
N GLY A 149 -11.67 -7.79 7.58
CA GLY A 149 -12.18 -8.36 8.84
C GLY A 149 -11.43 -7.91 10.11
N LEU A 150 -10.51 -6.95 10.00
CA LEU A 150 -9.69 -6.42 11.10
C LEU A 150 -10.00 -4.94 11.37
N PRO A 151 -9.87 -4.46 12.63
CA PRO A 151 -9.94 -3.03 12.92
C PRO A 151 -8.80 -2.27 12.24
N ILE A 152 -9.11 -1.13 11.62
CA ILE A 152 -8.07 -0.28 11.02
C ILE A 152 -7.37 0.49 12.14
N ARG A 153 -6.06 0.28 12.30
CA ARG A 153 -5.27 1.09 13.22
C ARG A 153 -5.14 2.52 12.68
N ILE A 154 -5.70 3.46 13.42
CA ILE A 154 -5.74 4.87 13.06
C ILE A 154 -4.66 5.60 13.82
N THR A 155 -3.71 6.19 13.11
CA THR A 155 -2.78 7.16 13.68
C THR A 155 -3.32 8.56 13.43
N PHE A 156 -3.73 9.23 14.50
CA PHE A 156 -4.18 10.61 14.48
C PHE A 156 -3.01 11.57 14.33
N LEU A 157 -3.17 12.51 13.41
CA LEU A 157 -2.22 13.56 13.12
C LEU A 157 -2.76 14.92 13.57
N SER A 158 -1.86 15.79 14.01
CA SER A 158 -2.13 17.20 14.27
C SER A 158 -2.31 17.98 12.97
N PRO A 159 -2.78 19.25 13.03
CA PRO A 159 -2.82 20.12 11.86
C PRO A 159 -1.49 20.21 11.10
N ALA A 160 -0.37 20.17 11.84
CA ALA A 160 0.98 20.19 11.29
C ALA A 160 1.50 18.81 10.82
N GLY A 161 0.64 17.78 10.79
CA GLY A 161 0.99 16.43 10.35
C GLY A 161 1.80 15.62 11.37
N ARG A 162 1.93 16.08 12.62
CA ARG A 162 2.65 15.35 13.67
C ARG A 162 1.76 14.29 14.28
N LYS A 163 2.33 13.10 14.57
CA LYS A 163 1.63 12.03 15.29
C LYS A 163 1.17 12.53 16.67
N ILE A 164 -0.09 12.29 16.99
CA ILE A 164 -0.70 12.55 18.30
C ILE A 164 -0.83 11.24 19.06
N GLN A 165 -1.70 10.36 18.56
CA GLN A 165 -2.05 9.10 19.20
C GLN A 165 -2.45 8.08 18.13
N THR A 166 -2.30 6.80 18.46
CA THR A 166 -2.74 5.68 17.62
C THR A 166 -3.83 4.91 18.36
N THR A 167 -4.88 4.49 17.67
CA THR A 167 -5.96 3.67 18.23
C THR A 167 -6.44 2.59 17.26
N THR A 168 -6.92 1.47 17.80
CA THR A 168 -7.71 0.43 17.10
C THR A 168 -9.16 0.39 17.59
N ASP A 169 -9.55 1.37 18.39
CA ASP A 169 -10.92 1.58 18.85
C ASP A 169 -11.17 3.08 18.94
N ILE A 170 -11.94 3.59 17.98
CA ILE A 170 -12.21 5.02 17.88
C ILE A 170 -13.30 5.44 18.88
N VAL A 171 -14.18 4.52 19.27
CA VAL A 171 -15.28 4.80 20.21
C VAL A 171 -14.68 5.06 21.59
N SER A 172 -13.87 4.12 22.08
CA SER A 172 -13.15 4.28 23.34
C SER A 172 -12.21 5.50 23.33
N PHE A 173 -11.59 5.80 22.17
CA PHE A 173 -10.75 7.00 22.03
C PHE A 173 -11.54 8.29 22.25
N TRP A 174 -12.74 8.41 21.65
CA TRP A 174 -13.59 9.58 21.82
C TRP A 174 -14.11 9.75 23.25
N GLU A 175 -14.44 8.64 23.92
CA GLU A 175 -15.03 8.66 25.27
C GLU A 175 -14.01 8.94 26.38
N SER A 176 -12.73 8.65 26.14
CA SER A 176 -11.69 8.74 27.17
C SER A 176 -10.48 9.59 26.74
N SER A 177 -9.63 9.06 25.86
CA SER A 177 -8.33 9.64 25.52
C SER A 177 -8.41 11.01 24.84
N TYR A 178 -9.52 11.29 24.15
CA TYR A 178 -9.67 12.51 23.39
C TYR A 178 -9.63 13.76 24.24
N GLU A 179 -10.15 13.76 25.47
CA GLU A 179 -10.20 14.98 26.28
C GLU A 179 -8.79 15.52 26.61
N ASP A 180 -7.83 14.64 26.87
CA ASP A 180 -6.44 15.03 27.10
C ASP A 180 -5.75 15.49 25.81
N VAL A 181 -6.00 14.80 24.69
CA VAL A 181 -5.57 15.25 23.36
C VAL A 181 -6.14 16.63 23.06
N ARG A 182 -7.41 16.87 23.35
CA ARG A 182 -8.12 18.12 23.13
C ARG A 182 -7.53 19.25 23.97
N LYS A 183 -7.12 19.00 25.22
CA LYS A 183 -6.45 19.99 26.08
C LYS A 183 -5.07 20.38 25.52
N ASP A 184 -4.21 19.42 25.19
CA ASP A 184 -2.88 19.69 24.62
C ASP A 184 -2.98 20.37 23.24
N MET A 185 -3.87 19.87 22.38
CA MET A 185 -4.02 20.41 21.02
C MET A 185 -4.64 21.81 20.99
N ARG A 186 -5.52 22.17 21.93
CA ARG A 186 -6.00 23.56 22.06
C ARG A 186 -4.89 24.53 22.42
N GLY A 187 -3.94 24.12 23.26
CA GLY A 187 -2.76 24.94 23.59
C GLY A 187 -1.84 25.14 22.39
N ARG A 188 -1.52 24.06 21.66
CA ARG A 188 -0.59 24.12 20.51
C ARG A 188 -1.22 24.70 19.24
N TYR A 189 -2.51 24.47 19.04
CA TYR A 189 -3.26 24.81 17.83
C TYR A 189 -4.59 25.52 18.17
N PRO A 190 -4.55 26.72 18.79
CA PRO A 190 -5.74 27.40 19.30
C PRO A 190 -6.71 27.87 18.21
N LYS A 191 -6.22 28.03 16.97
CA LYS A 191 -7.03 28.39 15.80
C LYS A 191 -7.69 27.19 15.11
N HIS A 192 -7.72 26.01 15.71
CA HIS A 192 -8.38 24.84 15.12
C HIS A 192 -9.60 24.43 15.94
N PHE A 193 -10.54 23.73 15.31
CA PHE A 193 -11.74 23.26 16.00
C PHE A 193 -11.46 21.98 16.81
N TRP A 194 -11.75 22.06 18.11
CA TRP A 194 -11.54 21.02 19.11
C TRP A 194 -12.83 20.82 19.94
N PRO A 195 -13.86 20.17 19.36
CA PRO A 195 -15.17 19.99 20.00
C PRO A 195 -15.09 19.27 21.33
N GLU A 196 -16.10 19.43 22.18
CA GLU A 196 -16.26 18.59 23.39
C GLU A 196 -16.80 17.20 23.05
N ARG A 197 -17.62 17.12 21.98
CA ARG A 197 -18.26 15.89 21.52
C ARG A 197 -17.81 15.56 20.11
N PRO A 198 -16.60 14.97 19.91
CA PRO A 198 -16.03 14.74 18.58
C PRO A 198 -16.86 13.77 17.74
N ALA A 199 -17.48 12.76 18.36
CA ALA A 199 -18.33 11.79 17.68
C ALA A 199 -19.64 12.40 17.14
N ASP A 200 -20.07 13.54 17.65
CA ASP A 200 -21.29 14.26 17.24
C ASP A 200 -20.98 15.55 16.45
N SER A 201 -19.70 15.81 16.16
CA SER A 201 -19.28 17.03 15.48
C SER A 201 -19.10 16.82 13.99
N GLN A 202 -19.39 17.84 13.18
CA GLN A 202 -19.09 17.78 11.76
C GLN A 202 -17.58 17.72 11.53
N PRO A 203 -17.09 16.83 10.64
CA PRO A 203 -15.69 16.79 10.27
C PRO A 203 -15.31 18.06 9.52
N THR A 204 -14.07 18.53 9.72
CA THR A 204 -13.60 19.78 9.11
C THR A 204 -12.08 19.80 9.01
N LEU A 205 -11.56 20.42 7.95
CA LEU A 205 -10.13 20.77 7.85
C LEU A 205 -9.88 22.26 8.08
N ASN A 206 -10.95 23.04 8.29
CA ASN A 206 -10.87 24.48 8.43
C ASN A 206 -10.46 24.88 9.84
N THR A 207 -9.81 26.05 9.94
CA THR A 207 -9.44 26.69 11.21
C THR A 207 -10.63 27.32 11.94
N LYS A 208 -11.80 27.40 11.29
CA LYS A 208 -13.03 27.91 11.93
C LYS A 208 -14.23 27.05 11.55
N ASN A 209 -15.08 26.76 12.52
CA ASN A 209 -16.42 26.25 12.25
C ASN A 209 -17.17 27.31 11.47
N LYS A 210 -17.56 26.99 10.24
CA LYS A 210 -18.76 27.60 9.66
C LYS A 210 -19.91 26.84 10.30
N ILE A 211 -20.53 27.48 11.30
CA ILE A 211 -21.83 27.09 11.83
C ILE A 211 -22.85 27.26 10.70
#